data_AF-O16614-F1
#
_entry.id   AF-O16614-F1
#
_cell.length_a   1.000
_cell.length_b   1.000
_cell.length_c   1.000
_cell.angle_alpha   90.00
_cell.angle_beta   90.00
_cell.angle_gamma   90.00
#
_symmetry.space_group_name_H-M   'P 1'
#
loop_
_entity.id
_entity.type
_entity.pdbx_description
1 polymer ?
#
loop_
_entity_poly.entity_id
_entity_poly.type
_entity_poly.pdbx_seq_one_letter_code
_entity_poly.pdbx_strand_id
1 'polypeptide(L)'
;MPLPKCEICDDDFSSEDGDHSPRNLKCCHTLCEGCIKKLLNYSRIVCPFCREPTEVPGNNIKSLHKNFSLIQVIKTTLVEEAEARIIPKCKAHPYNLAEFFCVNPDCSSNDKLMCRTCEDFGVHKGHAKYLLITRIENSGNSLQKAISDLQKKLRDIDQNVEELKKAQTLFNENGELFQKKKNQITNFYSKLREKVNEREKEALSELKDVARTARVNNTKSLLTLMQVRSIYDELISEAKELLKKTSATSFREVEAILNRSNAHIMSQEKIFEPNPFENIKVNIRPIEIPMASIEYCAKPSNSVPRSSGESDPYAAMKQLDVKLLRIIH
;
A
#
# COMPACT_ATOMS: atom_id res chain seq x y z
N MET A 1 -22.76 5.84 54.07
CA MET A 1 -23.97 6.67 53.81
C MET A 1 -24.18 6.60 52.30
N PRO A 2 -25.38 6.38 51.76
CA PRO A 2 -25.55 6.30 50.30
C PRO A 2 -25.09 7.61 49.64
N LEU A 3 -24.51 7.52 48.45
CA LEU A 3 -24.10 8.69 47.70
C LEU A 3 -25.33 9.55 47.34
N PRO A 4 -25.19 10.88 47.35
CA PRO A 4 -26.25 11.77 46.92
C PRO A 4 -26.54 11.57 45.42
N LYS A 5 -27.82 11.60 45.05
CA LYS A 5 -28.30 11.33 43.70
C LYS A 5 -28.98 12.53 43.07
N CYS A 6 -28.98 12.60 41.74
CA CYS A 6 -29.77 13.58 41.01
C CYS A 6 -31.25 13.18 41.01
N GLU A 7 -32.14 14.05 41.50
CA GLU A 7 -33.58 13.78 41.56
C GLU A 7 -34.28 13.65 40.20
N ILE A 8 -33.57 13.81 39.08
CA ILE A 8 -34.14 13.63 37.73
C ILE A 8 -33.79 12.27 37.13
N CYS A 9 -32.51 11.87 37.18
CA CYS A 9 -32.07 10.60 36.60
C CYS A 9 -31.87 9.47 37.62
N ASP A 10 -31.95 9.78 38.93
CA ASP A 10 -31.70 8.86 40.05
C ASP A 10 -30.29 8.23 40.07
N ASP A 11 -29.36 8.78 39.29
CA ASP A 11 -27.95 8.39 39.31
C ASP A 11 -27.20 9.14 40.41
N ASP A 12 -26.18 8.48 40.96
CA ASP A 12 -25.23 9.08 41.91
C ASP A 12 -24.50 10.26 41.25
N PHE A 13 -24.31 11.33 42.01
CA PHE A 13 -23.44 12.41 41.57
C PHE A 13 -21.97 11.96 41.59
N SER A 14 -21.21 12.44 40.60
CA SER A 14 -19.77 12.21 40.52
C SER A 14 -18.98 13.38 41.08
N SER A 15 -17.86 13.07 41.73
CA SER A 15 -16.87 14.08 42.13
C SER A 15 -15.94 14.51 40.98
N GLU A 16 -15.96 13.76 39.88
CA GLU A 16 -15.19 14.01 38.66
C GLU A 16 -16.02 14.78 37.63
N ASP A 17 -15.32 15.32 36.63
CA ASP A 17 -15.94 16.02 35.51
C ASP A 17 -16.61 15.01 34.56
N GLY A 18 -17.83 15.33 34.15
CA GLY A 18 -18.63 14.44 33.30
C GLY A 18 -20.12 14.69 33.49
N ASP A 19 -20.95 13.82 32.89
CA ASP A 19 -22.41 13.99 32.89
C ASP A 19 -23.03 13.89 34.29
N HIS A 20 -22.40 13.18 35.22
CA HIS A 20 -22.86 13.08 36.61
C HIS A 20 -22.31 14.19 37.53
N SER A 21 -21.57 15.17 37.00
CA SER A 21 -21.03 16.27 37.81
C SER A 21 -22.15 17.20 38.31
N PRO A 22 -22.28 17.48 39.61
CA PRO A 22 -23.35 18.29 40.16
C PRO A 22 -23.11 19.78 39.90
N ARG A 23 -24.09 20.48 39.31
CA ARG A 23 -24.06 21.94 39.10
C ARG A 23 -25.30 22.61 39.65
N ASN A 24 -25.10 23.81 40.17
CA ASN A 24 -26.15 24.63 40.75
C ASN A 24 -26.78 25.53 39.68
N LEU A 25 -28.10 25.56 39.67
CA LEU A 25 -28.87 26.61 39.01
C LEU A 25 -28.84 27.90 39.85
N LYS A 26 -29.39 29.01 39.32
CA LYS A 26 -29.47 30.30 40.02
C LYS A 26 -30.23 30.19 41.35
N CYS A 27 -31.25 29.35 41.40
CA CYS A 27 -32.06 29.03 42.59
C CYS A 27 -31.35 28.10 43.60
N CYS A 28 -30.09 27.75 43.35
CA CYS A 28 -29.27 26.82 44.15
C CYS A 28 -29.71 25.35 44.16
N HIS A 29 -30.76 24.95 43.42
CA HIS A 29 -31.02 23.53 43.19
C HIS A 29 -29.91 22.90 42.33
N THR A 30 -29.52 21.67 42.68
CA THR A 30 -28.43 20.95 42.04
C THR A 30 -28.94 19.86 41.11
N LEU A 31 -28.39 19.82 39.90
CA LEU A 31 -28.67 18.77 38.91
C LEU A 31 -27.36 18.27 38.33
N CYS A 32 -27.36 17.08 37.74
CA CYS A 32 -26.17 16.58 37.06
C CYS A 32 -26.02 17.28 35.71
N GLU A 33 -24.78 17.44 35.25
CA GLU A 33 -24.48 18.10 33.98
C GLU A 33 -25.25 17.48 32.80
N GLY A 34 -25.44 16.16 32.78
CA GLY A 34 -26.24 15.44 31.79
C GLY A 34 -27.72 15.82 31.81
N CYS A 35 -28.34 15.98 32.98
CA CYS A 35 -29.73 16.46 33.09
C CYS A 35 -29.86 17.94 32.71
N ILE A 36 -28.87 18.77 33.06
CA ILE A 36 -28.82 20.17 32.65
C ILE A 36 -28.74 20.29 31.13
N LYS A 37 -27.92 19.46 30.46
CA LYS A 37 -27.87 19.38 28.98
C LYS A 37 -29.24 19.12 28.37
N LYS A 38 -30.03 18.23 28.98
CA LYS A 38 -31.39 17.88 28.51
C LYS A 38 -32.42 18.99 28.74
N LEU A 39 -32.25 19.79 29.81
CA LEU A 39 -33.17 20.87 30.17
C LEU A 39 -32.85 22.22 29.51
N LEU A 40 -31.64 22.36 28.96
CA LEU A 40 -31.19 23.59 28.31
C LEU A 40 -31.94 23.85 27.01
N ASN A 41 -32.61 25.01 26.95
CA ASN A 41 -33.33 25.45 25.76
C ASN A 41 -33.15 26.95 25.54
N TYR A 42 -32.68 27.36 24.37
CA TYR A 42 -32.39 28.77 24.02
C TYR A 42 -31.63 29.54 25.12
N SER A 43 -30.52 28.99 25.60
CA SER A 43 -29.68 29.59 26.66
C SER A 43 -30.40 29.81 28.00
N ARG A 44 -31.49 29.10 28.25
CA ARG A 44 -32.26 29.20 29.48
C ARG A 44 -32.64 27.82 30.00
N ILE A 45 -32.67 27.69 31.33
CA ILE A 45 -33.13 26.51 32.05
C ILE A 45 -34.19 26.95 33.05
N VAL A 46 -35.35 26.31 33.03
CA VAL A 46 -36.36 26.48 34.08
C VAL A 46 -36.15 25.36 35.10
N CYS A 47 -35.88 25.71 36.35
CA CYS A 47 -35.65 24.72 37.40
C CYS A 47 -36.88 23.79 37.52
N PRO A 48 -36.74 22.46 37.41
CA PRO A 48 -37.87 21.54 37.49
C PRO A 48 -38.50 21.49 38.89
N PHE A 49 -37.78 21.92 39.93
CA PHE A 49 -38.22 21.87 41.32
C PHE A 49 -38.96 23.13 41.76
N CYS A 50 -38.40 24.33 41.49
CA CYS A 50 -38.97 25.61 41.94
C CYS A 50 -39.46 26.52 40.80
N ARG A 51 -39.30 26.11 39.53
CA ARG A 51 -39.67 26.86 38.32
C ARG A 51 -38.95 28.19 38.13
N GLU A 52 -37.93 28.49 38.94
CA GLU A 52 -37.11 29.69 38.75
C GLU A 52 -36.23 29.55 37.50
N PRO A 53 -36.20 30.55 36.60
CA PRO A 53 -35.36 30.52 35.42
C PRO A 53 -33.89 30.82 35.74
N THR A 54 -32.99 30.12 35.06
CA THR A 54 -31.54 30.33 35.07
C THR A 54 -31.08 30.55 33.63
N GLU A 55 -30.50 31.72 33.36
CA GLU A 55 -29.87 32.02 32.08
C GLU A 55 -28.49 31.34 32.03
N VAL A 56 -28.14 30.72 30.91
CA VAL A 56 -26.90 29.99 30.63
C VAL A 56 -26.25 30.59 29.38
N PRO A 57 -25.44 31.66 29.53
CA PRO A 57 -24.86 32.38 28.41
C PRO A 57 -24.12 31.47 27.42
N GLY A 58 -24.43 31.63 26.13
CA GLY A 58 -23.79 30.89 25.04
C GLY A 58 -24.05 29.38 25.07
N ASN A 59 -25.12 28.93 25.74
CA ASN A 59 -25.40 27.50 26.00
C ASN A 59 -24.23 26.77 26.69
N ASN A 60 -23.30 27.51 27.30
CA ASN A 60 -22.12 26.94 27.93
C ASN A 60 -22.45 26.52 29.36
N ILE A 61 -22.84 25.26 29.55
CA ILE A 61 -23.18 24.69 30.86
C ILE A 61 -22.04 24.81 31.87
N LYS A 62 -20.78 24.86 31.40
CA LYS A 62 -19.63 25.07 32.29
C LYS A 62 -19.64 26.43 32.99
N SER A 63 -20.45 27.39 32.53
CA SER A 63 -20.68 28.67 33.22
C SER A 63 -21.46 28.51 34.53
N LEU A 64 -22.24 27.43 34.69
CA LEU A 64 -22.91 27.11 35.95
C LEU A 64 -21.92 26.52 36.95
N HIS A 65 -21.92 27.06 38.17
CA HIS A 65 -21.01 26.62 39.22
C HIS A 65 -21.29 25.17 39.62
N LYS A 66 -20.22 24.39 39.82
CA LYS A 66 -20.33 23.06 40.43
C LYS A 66 -20.77 23.20 41.88
N ASN A 67 -21.52 22.23 42.37
CA ASN A 67 -21.80 22.13 43.80
C ASN A 67 -20.58 21.52 44.50
N PHE A 68 -19.58 22.35 44.77
CA PHE A 68 -18.33 21.91 45.39
C PHE A 68 -18.53 21.30 46.79
N SER A 69 -19.53 21.76 47.54
CA SER A 69 -19.89 21.16 48.84
C SER A 69 -20.34 19.72 48.67
N LEU A 70 -21.20 19.45 47.68
CA LEU A 70 -21.65 18.09 47.38
C LEU A 70 -20.50 17.21 46.86
N ILE A 71 -19.66 17.75 45.98
CA ILE A 71 -18.44 17.07 45.50
C ILE A 71 -17.53 16.68 46.68
N GLN A 72 -17.36 17.56 47.66
CA GLN A 72 -16.54 17.28 48.84
C GLN A 72 -17.14 16.16 49.68
N VAL A 73 -18.47 16.17 49.91
CA VAL A 73 -19.17 15.08 50.61
C VAL A 73 -18.97 13.75 49.88
N ILE A 74 -19.13 13.72 48.56
CA ILE A 74 -18.90 12.52 47.74
C ILE A 74 -17.47 12.02 47.90
N LYS A 75 -16.47 12.91 47.78
CA LYS A 75 -15.05 12.54 47.96
C LYS A 75 -14.78 11.97 49.34
N THR A 76 -15.28 12.60 50.39
CA THR A 76 -15.09 12.12 51.78
C THR A 76 -15.80 10.79 52.00
N THR A 77 -17.03 10.62 51.52
CA THR A 77 -17.76 9.34 51.64
C THR A 77 -17.05 8.21 50.91
N LEU A 78 -16.49 8.47 49.72
CA LEU A 78 -15.71 7.47 48.97
C LEU A 78 -14.41 7.10 49.68
N VAL A 79 -13.74 8.05 50.34
CA VAL A 79 -12.52 7.80 51.14
C VAL A 79 -12.84 7.00 52.39
N GLU A 80 -13.84 7.42 53.18
CA GLU A 80 -14.27 6.70 54.39
C GLU A 80 -14.66 5.25 54.06
N GLU A 81 -15.37 5.05 52.95
CA GLU A 81 -15.75 3.74 52.48
C GLU A 81 -14.56 2.89 51.99
N ALA A 82 -13.50 3.52 51.48
CA ALA A 82 -12.27 2.85 51.08
C ALA A 82 -11.43 2.45 52.31
N GLU A 83 -11.27 3.35 53.28
CA GLU A 83 -10.51 3.09 54.51
C GLU A 83 -11.15 2.00 55.38
N ALA A 84 -12.49 2.00 55.50
CA ALA A 84 -13.21 1.03 56.32
C ALA A 84 -13.18 -0.41 55.75
N ARG A 85 -12.83 -0.61 54.48
CA ARG A 85 -12.96 -1.91 53.78
C ARG A 85 -11.65 -2.66 53.53
N ILE A 86 -10.52 -2.22 54.10
CA ILE A 86 -9.21 -2.81 53.77
C ILE A 86 -9.05 -4.23 54.32
N ILE A 87 -9.56 -4.51 55.52
CA ILE A 87 -9.36 -5.80 56.19
C ILE A 87 -10.69 -6.55 56.30
N PRO A 88 -10.86 -7.68 55.60
CA PRO A 88 -12.08 -8.47 55.67
C PRO A 88 -12.19 -9.20 57.01
N LYS A 89 -13.41 -9.56 57.39
CA LYS A 89 -13.68 -10.49 58.50
C LYS A 89 -13.23 -11.90 58.15
N CYS A 90 -12.76 -12.64 59.13
CA CYS A 90 -12.35 -14.03 58.95
C CYS A 90 -13.58 -14.91 58.69
N LYS A 91 -13.53 -15.73 57.63
CA LYS A 91 -14.63 -16.66 57.29
C LYS A 91 -14.92 -17.67 58.39
N ALA A 92 -13.87 -18.19 59.04
CA ALA A 92 -14.01 -19.15 60.15
C ALA A 92 -14.41 -18.47 61.47
N HIS A 93 -14.07 -17.18 61.64
CA HIS A 93 -14.34 -16.43 62.86
C HIS A 93 -14.90 -15.04 62.49
N PRO A 94 -16.22 -14.92 62.20
CA PRO A 94 -16.80 -13.70 61.64
C PRO A 94 -16.66 -12.43 62.49
N TYR A 95 -16.34 -12.58 63.77
CA TYR A 95 -16.09 -11.45 64.68
C TYR A 95 -14.63 -10.98 64.70
N ASN A 96 -13.71 -11.72 64.07
CA ASN A 96 -12.29 -11.40 64.04
C ASN A 96 -11.89 -10.90 62.66
N LEU A 97 -10.97 -9.94 62.59
CA LEU A 97 -10.39 -9.45 61.34
C LEU A 97 -9.35 -10.43 60.80
N ALA A 98 -9.36 -10.67 59.49
CA ALA A 98 -8.42 -11.55 58.81
C ALA A 98 -7.16 -10.78 58.39
N GLU A 99 -6.38 -10.36 59.39
CA GLU A 99 -5.19 -9.52 59.21
C GLU A 99 -3.98 -10.26 58.62
N PHE A 100 -4.04 -11.59 58.50
CA PHE A 100 -2.93 -12.42 58.04
C PHE A 100 -3.27 -13.21 56.78
N PHE A 101 -2.25 -13.46 55.96
CA PHE A 101 -2.32 -14.33 54.80
C PHE A 101 -1.34 -15.49 54.96
N CYS A 102 -1.86 -16.72 54.96
CA CYS A 102 -1.08 -17.95 55.00
C CYS A 102 -0.38 -18.20 53.66
N VAL A 103 0.95 -18.35 53.71
CA VAL A 103 1.80 -18.63 52.52
C VAL A 103 2.45 -20.01 52.55
N ASN A 104 2.11 -20.84 53.53
CA ASN A 104 2.63 -22.20 53.59
C ASN A 104 2.15 -23.03 52.37
N PRO A 105 3.05 -23.59 51.54
CA PRO A 105 2.69 -24.37 50.35
C PRO A 105 1.84 -25.60 50.68
N ASP A 106 2.10 -26.26 51.81
CA ASP A 106 1.40 -27.49 52.21
C ASP A 106 0.09 -27.22 52.99
N CYS A 107 -0.37 -25.97 53.01
CA CYS A 107 -1.59 -25.62 53.72
C CYS A 107 -2.83 -26.21 53.03
N SER A 108 -3.47 -27.17 53.70
CA SER A 108 -4.70 -27.85 53.23
C SER A 108 -5.95 -26.97 53.22
N SER A 109 -5.90 -25.76 53.78
CA SER A 109 -7.03 -24.81 53.76
C SER A 109 -7.14 -24.10 52.41
N ASN A 110 -8.37 -24.04 51.89
CA ASN A 110 -8.71 -23.23 50.71
C ASN A 110 -8.70 -21.73 51.00
N ASP A 111 -9.02 -21.34 52.24
CA ASP A 111 -9.01 -19.94 52.65
C ASP A 111 -7.63 -19.57 53.20
N LYS A 112 -6.88 -18.78 52.45
CA LYS A 112 -5.55 -18.32 52.87
C LYS A 112 -5.60 -17.11 53.80
N LEU A 113 -6.73 -16.40 53.85
CA LEU A 113 -6.95 -15.28 54.77
C LEU A 113 -7.34 -15.81 56.15
N MET A 114 -6.65 -15.32 57.18
CA MET A 114 -6.77 -15.87 58.52
C MET A 114 -6.65 -14.76 59.58
N CYS A 115 -7.34 -14.94 60.70
CA CYS A 115 -7.20 -14.10 61.89
C CYS A 115 -6.22 -14.73 62.89
N ARG A 116 -5.94 -14.04 64.00
CA ARG A 116 -5.08 -14.56 65.08
C ARG A 116 -5.58 -15.89 65.68
N THR A 117 -6.89 -16.12 65.77
CA THR A 117 -7.43 -17.41 66.25
C THR A 117 -7.11 -18.56 65.30
N CYS A 118 -7.20 -18.32 63.99
CA CYS A 118 -6.79 -19.31 62.99
C CYS A 118 -5.29 -19.62 63.07
N GLU A 119 -4.48 -18.62 63.40
CA GLU A 119 -3.03 -18.73 63.58
C GLU A 119 -2.66 -19.54 64.82
N ASP A 120 -3.29 -19.30 65.97
CA ASP A 120 -2.89 -19.93 67.24
C ASP A 120 -3.48 -21.34 67.41
N PHE A 121 -4.72 -21.54 66.92
CA PHE A 121 -5.53 -22.72 67.21
C PHE A 121 -6.20 -23.34 65.98
N GLY A 122 -6.12 -22.70 64.81
CA GLY A 122 -6.81 -23.16 63.60
C GLY A 122 -5.97 -24.02 62.66
N VAL A 123 -6.51 -24.27 61.47
CA VAL A 123 -5.87 -25.06 60.39
C VAL A 123 -4.61 -24.40 59.81
N HIS A 124 -4.27 -23.18 60.26
CA HIS A 124 -3.06 -22.46 59.87
C HIS A 124 -2.00 -22.43 60.97
N LYS A 125 -2.18 -23.21 62.04
CA LYS A 125 -1.26 -23.22 63.17
C LYS A 125 0.16 -23.57 62.74
N GLY A 126 1.11 -22.69 63.07
CA GLY A 126 2.51 -22.84 62.71
C GLY A 126 2.84 -22.58 61.23
N HIS A 127 1.87 -22.16 60.41
CA HIS A 127 2.13 -21.84 59.00
C HIS A 127 2.85 -20.49 58.85
N ALA A 128 3.74 -20.41 57.86
CA ALA A 128 4.34 -19.14 57.45
C ALA A 128 3.26 -18.17 56.94
N LYS A 129 3.42 -16.88 57.26
CA LYS A 129 2.40 -15.85 57.01
C LYS A 129 3.00 -14.49 56.67
N TYR A 130 2.17 -13.65 56.05
CA TYR A 130 2.39 -12.20 55.93
C TYR A 130 1.21 -11.46 56.54
N LEU A 131 1.45 -10.21 56.97
CA LEU A 131 0.36 -9.26 57.18
C LEU A 131 -0.35 -9.01 55.84
N LEU A 132 -1.69 -8.96 55.87
CA LEU A 132 -2.52 -8.78 54.69
C LEU A 132 -2.18 -7.46 53.98
N ILE A 133 -2.06 -6.37 54.73
CA ILE A 133 -1.74 -5.04 54.18
C ILE A 133 -0.40 -5.08 53.43
N THR A 134 0.65 -5.59 54.06
CA THR A 134 1.98 -5.73 53.40
C THR A 134 1.93 -6.61 52.17
N ARG A 135 1.11 -7.68 52.18
CA ARG A 135 0.93 -8.54 51.00
C ARG A 135 0.21 -7.80 49.88
N ILE A 136 -0.82 -7.01 50.19
CA ILE A 136 -1.53 -6.16 49.22
C ILE A 136 -0.58 -5.13 48.62
N GLU A 137 0.23 -4.45 49.44
CA GLU A 137 1.23 -3.49 48.98
C GLU A 137 2.26 -4.14 48.04
N ASN A 138 2.79 -5.31 48.41
CA ASN A 138 3.73 -6.05 47.56
C ASN A 138 3.10 -6.52 46.24
N SER A 139 1.85 -6.96 46.27
CA SER A 139 1.08 -7.29 45.06
C SER A 139 0.83 -6.05 44.21
N GLY A 140 0.52 -4.90 44.81
CA GLY A 140 0.39 -3.61 44.15
C GLY A 140 1.69 -3.19 43.44
N ASN A 141 2.83 -3.29 44.13
CA ASN A 141 4.15 -3.02 43.54
C ASN A 141 4.46 -3.96 42.37
N SER A 142 4.11 -5.24 42.50
CA SER A 142 4.30 -6.24 41.43
C SER A 142 3.42 -5.95 40.21
N LEU A 143 2.17 -5.55 40.42
CA LEU A 143 1.26 -5.10 39.37
C LEU A 143 1.78 -3.82 38.70
N GLN A 144 2.26 -2.84 39.47
CA GLN A 144 2.82 -1.60 38.92
C GLN A 144 4.04 -1.87 38.03
N LYS A 145 4.90 -2.82 38.43
CA LYS A 145 6.01 -3.28 37.60
C LYS A 145 5.50 -3.93 36.31
N ALA A 146 4.54 -4.86 36.39
CA ALA A 146 3.97 -5.53 35.23
C ALA A 146 3.30 -4.53 34.26
N ILE A 147 2.59 -3.53 34.77
CA ILE A 147 2.01 -2.44 33.97
C ILE A 147 3.11 -1.67 33.24
N SER A 148 4.20 -1.32 33.94
CA SER A 148 5.33 -0.61 33.34
C SER A 148 5.98 -1.43 32.21
N ASP A 149 6.13 -2.74 32.40
CA ASP A 149 6.66 -3.67 31.39
C ASP A 149 5.72 -3.79 30.18
N LEU A 150 4.41 -3.93 30.39
CA LEU A 150 3.41 -3.98 29.33
C LEU A 150 3.33 -2.67 28.54
N GLN A 151 3.40 -1.52 29.21
CA GLN A 151 3.48 -0.21 28.56
C GLN A 151 4.71 -0.08 27.66
N LYS A 152 5.86 -0.64 28.07
CA LYS A 152 7.05 -0.69 27.22
C LYS A 152 6.81 -1.57 25.99
N LYS A 153 6.23 -2.75 26.16
CA LYS A 153 5.90 -3.66 25.05
C LYS A 153 4.91 -3.05 24.06
N LEU A 154 3.94 -2.28 24.53
CA LEU A 154 3.01 -1.54 23.66
C LEU A 154 3.77 -0.52 22.79
N ARG A 155 4.70 0.24 23.36
CA ARG A 155 5.53 1.17 22.57
C ARG A 155 6.37 0.48 21.49
N ASP A 156 6.97 -0.67 21.81
CA ASP A 156 7.73 -1.46 20.84
C ASP A 156 6.82 -1.93 19.69
N ILE A 157 5.59 -2.37 20.00
CA ILE A 157 4.60 -2.77 19.00
C ILE A 157 4.20 -1.57 18.12
N ASP A 158 3.90 -0.42 18.72
CA ASP A 158 3.50 0.79 17.97
C ASP A 158 4.59 1.24 17.00
N GLN A 159 5.87 1.19 17.42
CA GLN A 159 7.00 1.48 16.54
C GLN A 159 7.07 0.50 15.37
N ASN A 160 6.97 -0.80 15.63
CA ASN A 160 7.00 -1.83 14.58
C ASN A 160 5.82 -1.68 13.61
N VAL A 161 4.64 -1.33 14.11
CA VAL A 161 3.46 -1.06 13.27
C VAL A 161 3.74 0.10 12.32
N GLU A 162 4.36 1.18 12.81
CA GLU A 162 4.70 2.33 11.98
C GLU A 162 5.77 2.00 10.93
N GLU A 163 6.80 1.22 11.30
CA GLU A 163 7.81 0.74 10.36
C GLU A 163 7.21 -0.16 9.27
N LEU A 164 6.28 -1.06 9.63
CA LEU A 164 5.58 -1.92 8.69
C LEU A 164 4.64 -1.13 7.77
N LYS A 165 3.92 -0.13 8.28
CA LYS A 165 3.11 0.77 7.46
C LYS A 165 3.96 1.52 6.44
N LYS A 166 5.12 2.06 6.86
CA LYS A 166 6.09 2.69 5.94
C LYS A 166 6.55 1.70 4.88
N ALA A 167 6.95 0.49 5.28
CA ALA A 167 7.36 -0.55 4.35
C ALA A 167 6.26 -0.87 3.32
N GLN A 168 5.00 -1.02 3.75
CA GLN A 168 3.86 -1.22 2.84
C GLN A 168 3.76 -0.09 1.80
N THR A 169 3.86 1.17 2.22
CA THR A 169 3.80 2.30 1.28
C THR A 169 4.94 2.31 0.27
N LEU A 170 6.14 1.83 0.64
CA LEU A 170 7.28 1.73 -0.26
C LEU A 170 7.09 0.67 -1.36
N PHE A 171 6.34 -0.40 -1.07
CA PHE A 171 6.05 -1.51 -1.99
C PHE A 171 4.80 -1.32 -2.84
N ASN A 172 3.95 -0.32 -2.54
CA ASN A 172 2.84 0.05 -3.41
C ASN A 172 3.32 0.42 -4.81
N GLU A 173 2.45 0.33 -5.82
CA GLU A 173 2.82 0.65 -7.21
C GLU A 173 3.32 2.08 -7.38
N ASN A 174 2.80 3.04 -6.60
CA ASN A 174 3.28 4.42 -6.57
C ASN A 174 4.43 4.66 -5.57
N GLY A 175 4.80 3.65 -4.78
CA GLY A 175 5.84 3.69 -3.77
C GLY A 175 7.24 3.79 -4.38
N GLU A 176 8.16 4.40 -3.62
CA GLU A 176 9.51 4.71 -4.09
C GLU A 176 10.29 3.47 -4.53
N LEU A 177 10.27 2.37 -3.76
CA LEU A 177 11.01 1.15 -4.09
C LEU A 177 10.48 0.50 -5.37
N PHE A 178 9.14 0.44 -5.50
CA PHE A 178 8.51 -0.08 -6.71
C PHE A 178 8.86 0.78 -7.93
N GLN A 179 8.69 2.10 -7.84
CA GLN A 179 8.98 3.03 -8.93
C GLN A 179 10.45 2.97 -9.34
N LYS A 180 11.37 2.87 -8.38
CA LYS A 180 12.80 2.68 -8.66
C LYS A 180 13.06 1.43 -9.50
N LYS A 181 12.46 0.28 -9.15
CA LYS A 181 12.59 -0.95 -9.95
C LYS A 181 11.90 -0.84 -11.30
N LYS A 182 10.70 -0.25 -11.38
CA LYS A 182 10.00 0.04 -12.63
C LYS A 182 10.86 0.90 -13.57
N ASN A 183 11.51 1.94 -13.05
CA ASN A 183 12.40 2.81 -13.82
C ASN A 183 13.63 2.06 -14.33
N GLN A 184 14.21 1.16 -13.54
CA GLN A 184 15.30 0.29 -14.00
C GLN A 184 14.85 -0.60 -15.17
N ILE A 185 13.68 -1.24 -15.04
CA ILE A 185 13.11 -2.11 -16.08
C ILE A 185 12.84 -1.31 -17.36
N THR A 186 12.12 -0.20 -17.24
CA THR A 186 11.72 0.62 -18.41
C THR A 186 12.92 1.22 -19.13
N ASN A 187 13.92 1.72 -18.40
CA ASN A 187 15.17 2.23 -18.96
C ASN A 187 15.97 1.12 -19.69
N PHE A 188 16.08 -0.06 -19.08
CA PHE A 188 16.76 -1.20 -19.70
C PHE A 188 16.15 -1.55 -21.07
N TYR A 189 14.83 -1.72 -21.12
CA TYR A 189 14.15 -2.04 -22.38
C TYR A 189 14.09 -0.88 -23.36
N SER A 190 14.13 0.38 -22.89
CA SER A 190 14.23 1.54 -23.79
C SER A 190 15.51 1.51 -24.60
N LYS A 191 16.65 1.28 -23.93
CA LYS A 191 17.96 1.18 -24.58
C LYS A 191 18.02 0.03 -25.59
N LEU A 192 17.37 -1.09 -25.31
CA LEU A 192 17.27 -2.20 -26.26
C LEU A 192 16.48 -1.80 -27.51
N ARG A 193 15.33 -1.13 -27.34
CA ARG A 193 14.54 -0.64 -28.47
C ARG A 193 15.30 0.37 -29.32
N GLU A 194 16.04 1.28 -28.70
CA GLU A 194 16.89 2.25 -29.42
C GLU A 194 17.89 1.53 -30.35
N LYS A 195 18.62 0.54 -29.82
CA LYS A 195 19.56 -0.26 -30.63
C LYS A 195 18.90 -1.00 -31.78
N VAL A 196 17.71 -1.57 -31.54
CA VAL A 196 16.93 -2.24 -32.59
C VAL A 196 16.53 -1.27 -33.68
N ASN A 197 15.99 -0.12 -33.30
CA ASN A 197 15.56 0.91 -34.23
C ASN A 197 16.74 1.48 -35.04
N GLU A 198 17.92 1.63 -34.43
CA GLU A 198 19.14 2.05 -35.12
C GLU A 198 19.55 1.06 -36.21
N ARG A 199 19.62 -0.24 -35.89
CA ARG A 199 19.97 -1.27 -36.88
C ARG A 199 18.94 -1.43 -37.98
N GLU A 200 17.66 -1.29 -37.66
CA GLU A 200 16.61 -1.29 -38.68
C GLU A 200 16.82 -0.13 -39.66
N LYS A 201 17.09 1.07 -39.16
CA LYS A 201 17.37 2.24 -40.01
C LYS A 201 18.60 2.05 -40.89
N GLU A 202 19.67 1.46 -40.36
CA GLU A 202 20.88 1.15 -41.12
C GLU A 202 20.57 0.19 -42.28
N ALA A 203 19.88 -0.94 -42.00
CA ALA A 203 19.53 -1.93 -43.01
C ALA A 203 18.61 -1.35 -44.10
N LEU A 204 17.64 -0.50 -43.72
CA LEU A 204 16.77 0.18 -44.67
C LEU A 204 17.52 1.21 -45.52
N SER A 205 18.54 1.87 -44.97
CA SER A 205 19.39 2.79 -45.73
C SER A 205 20.22 2.02 -46.77
N GLU A 206 20.84 0.92 -46.37
CA GLU A 206 21.62 0.05 -47.27
C GLU A 206 20.74 -0.47 -48.42
N LEU A 207 19.53 -0.92 -48.11
CA LEU A 207 18.54 -1.33 -49.12
C LEU A 207 18.24 -0.22 -50.13
N LYS A 208 18.03 1.01 -49.66
CA LYS A 208 17.75 2.17 -50.54
C LYS A 208 18.92 2.42 -51.49
N ASP A 209 20.16 2.33 -51.01
CA ASP A 209 21.36 2.59 -51.81
C ASP A 209 21.59 1.49 -52.86
N VAL A 210 21.41 0.22 -52.49
CA VAL A 210 21.51 -0.91 -53.43
C VAL A 210 20.41 -0.82 -54.48
N ALA A 211 19.16 -0.58 -54.07
CA ALA A 211 18.04 -0.43 -55.00
C ALA A 211 18.21 0.75 -55.95
N ARG A 212 18.71 1.89 -55.45
CA ARG A 212 19.03 3.07 -56.26
C ARG A 212 20.09 2.74 -57.31
N THR A 213 21.15 2.05 -56.92
CA THR A 213 22.24 1.64 -57.82
C THR A 213 21.72 0.72 -58.92
N ALA A 214 20.95 -0.31 -58.55
CA ALA A 214 20.32 -1.22 -59.50
C ALA A 214 19.39 -0.47 -60.48
N ARG A 215 18.56 0.46 -59.98
CA ARG A 215 17.67 1.28 -60.82
C ARG A 215 18.45 2.13 -61.83
N VAL A 216 19.53 2.79 -61.40
CA VAL A 216 20.37 3.61 -62.28
C VAL A 216 21.01 2.77 -63.37
N ASN A 217 21.55 1.59 -63.02
CA ASN A 217 22.12 0.67 -63.99
C ASN A 217 21.07 0.18 -64.99
N ASN A 218 19.89 -0.24 -64.53
CA ASN A 218 18.79 -0.64 -65.40
C ASN A 218 18.33 0.50 -66.32
N THR A 219 18.33 1.75 -65.84
CA THR A 219 17.98 2.93 -66.65
C THR A 219 19.00 3.14 -67.77
N LYS A 220 20.30 2.99 -67.49
CA LYS A 220 21.35 3.08 -68.52
C LYS A 220 21.18 1.99 -69.57
N SER A 221 21.02 0.73 -69.15
CA SER A 221 20.80 -0.39 -70.08
C SER A 221 19.54 -0.20 -70.92
N LEU A 222 18.44 0.27 -70.31
CA LEU A 222 17.20 0.56 -71.03
C LEU A 222 17.40 1.64 -72.11
N LEU A 223 18.09 2.73 -71.80
CA LEU A 223 18.36 3.80 -72.76
C LEU A 223 19.18 3.29 -73.94
N THR A 224 20.23 2.50 -73.69
CA THR A 224 21.02 1.87 -74.77
C THR A 224 20.16 0.96 -75.64
N LEU A 225 19.33 0.10 -75.04
CA LEU A 225 18.44 -0.79 -75.80
C LEU A 225 17.40 -0.02 -76.62
N MET A 226 16.85 1.08 -76.08
CA MET A 226 15.92 1.95 -76.80
C MET A 226 16.57 2.65 -77.99
N GLN A 227 17.83 3.09 -77.86
CA GLN A 227 18.60 3.69 -78.95
C GLN A 227 18.86 2.67 -80.06
N VAL A 228 19.33 1.48 -79.72
CA VAL A 228 19.56 0.39 -80.69
C VAL A 228 18.27 0.01 -81.40
N ARG A 229 17.15 -0.10 -80.66
CA ARG A 229 15.83 -0.34 -81.26
C ARG A 229 15.46 0.73 -82.27
N SER A 230 15.64 2.01 -81.95
CA SER A 230 15.32 3.12 -82.87
C SER A 230 16.11 3.00 -84.18
N ILE A 231 17.40 2.68 -84.09
CA ILE A 231 18.26 2.49 -85.25
C ILE A 231 17.77 1.31 -86.10
N TYR A 232 17.37 0.20 -85.47
CA TYR A 232 16.86 -0.96 -86.19
C TYR A 232 15.52 -0.68 -86.86
N ASP A 233 14.62 0.05 -86.19
CA ASP A 233 13.33 0.47 -86.76
C ASP A 233 13.53 1.37 -88.00
N GLU A 234 14.51 2.28 -87.96
CA GLU A 234 14.90 3.13 -89.10
C GLU A 234 15.47 2.31 -90.25
N LEU A 235 16.46 1.45 -90.01
CA LEU A 235 17.07 0.60 -91.04
C LEU A 235 16.05 -0.33 -91.70
N ILE A 236 15.14 -0.92 -90.92
CA ILE A 236 14.06 -1.76 -91.44
C ILE A 236 13.11 -0.95 -92.32
N SER A 237 12.77 0.27 -91.91
CA SER A 237 11.87 1.15 -92.66
C SER A 237 12.50 1.59 -93.99
N GLU A 238 13.76 2.03 -93.97
CA GLU A 238 14.50 2.39 -95.18
C GLU A 238 14.63 1.20 -96.14
N ALA A 239 14.99 0.02 -95.63
CA ALA A 239 15.10 -1.20 -96.44
C ALA A 239 13.77 -1.58 -97.10
N LYS A 240 12.65 -1.50 -96.36
CA LYS A 240 11.30 -1.76 -96.89
C LYS A 240 10.92 -0.77 -97.98
N GLU A 241 11.25 0.51 -97.83
CA GLU A 241 10.99 1.53 -98.85
C GLU A 241 11.81 1.32 -100.12
N LEU A 242 13.09 0.94 -100.01
CA LEU A 242 13.90 0.58 -101.18
C LEU A 242 13.34 -0.62 -101.94
N LEU A 243 12.82 -1.63 -101.22
CA LEU A 243 12.22 -2.82 -101.82
C LEU A 243 10.95 -2.52 -102.62
N LYS A 244 10.17 -1.50 -102.23
CA LYS A 244 8.98 -1.06 -102.98
C LYS A 244 9.31 -0.37 -104.30
N LYS A 245 10.50 0.22 -104.44
CA LYS A 245 10.92 1.01 -105.60
C LYS A 245 11.61 0.18 -106.69
N THR A 246 11.35 -1.12 -106.79
CA THR A 246 12.21 -2.14 -107.44
C THR A 246 12.75 -1.81 -108.84
N SER A 247 12.06 -1.00 -109.66
CA SER A 247 12.55 -0.56 -110.98
C SER A 247 13.38 0.74 -110.99
N ALA A 248 13.47 1.46 -109.87
CA ALA A 248 14.09 2.79 -109.76
C ALA A 248 15.23 2.88 -108.72
N THR A 249 15.46 1.85 -107.92
CA THR A 249 16.48 1.88 -106.85
C THR A 249 17.88 1.61 -107.39
N SER A 250 18.88 2.42 -107.00
CA SER A 250 20.27 2.20 -107.42
C SER A 250 20.96 1.12 -106.58
N PHE A 251 21.89 0.37 -107.19
CA PHE A 251 22.70 -0.64 -106.49
C PHE A 251 23.44 -0.05 -105.26
N ARG A 252 23.93 1.18 -105.38
CA ARG A 252 24.65 1.88 -104.30
C ARG A 252 23.77 2.14 -103.08
N GLU A 253 22.48 2.47 -103.27
CA GLU A 253 21.56 2.68 -102.15
C GLU A 253 21.31 1.38 -101.38
N VAL A 254 21.11 0.27 -102.10
CA VAL A 254 20.92 -1.06 -101.50
C VAL A 254 22.18 -1.49 -100.74
N GLU A 255 23.35 -1.35 -101.36
CA GLU A 255 24.63 -1.71 -100.75
C GLU A 255 24.93 -0.86 -99.50
N ALA A 256 24.60 0.43 -99.50
CA ALA A 256 24.78 1.30 -98.33
C ALA A 256 23.92 0.87 -97.13
N ILE A 257 22.64 0.53 -97.34
CA ILE A 257 21.77 0.02 -96.27
C ILE A 257 22.26 -1.36 -95.80
N LEU A 258 22.65 -2.23 -96.74
CA LEU A 258 23.15 -3.57 -96.41
C LEU A 258 24.42 -3.48 -95.56
N ASN A 259 25.35 -2.61 -95.90
CA ASN A 259 26.59 -2.39 -95.14
C ASN A 259 26.32 -1.82 -93.74
N ARG A 260 25.42 -0.83 -93.61
CA ARG A 260 25.02 -0.30 -92.29
C ARG A 260 24.34 -1.38 -91.43
N SER A 261 23.43 -2.16 -92.02
CA SER A 261 22.73 -3.24 -91.33
C SER A 261 23.70 -4.33 -90.86
N ASN A 262 24.59 -4.77 -91.75
CA ASN A 262 25.62 -5.74 -91.41
C ASN A 262 26.58 -5.20 -90.35
N ALA A 263 26.96 -3.93 -90.40
CA ALA A 263 27.79 -3.32 -89.37
C ALA A 263 27.12 -3.40 -87.99
N HIS A 264 25.81 -3.12 -87.88
CA HIS A 264 25.07 -3.29 -86.63
C HIS A 264 24.96 -4.76 -86.19
N ILE A 265 24.62 -5.67 -87.12
CA ILE A 265 24.54 -7.12 -86.82
C ILE A 265 25.89 -7.66 -86.33
N MET A 266 26.98 -7.26 -87.00
CA MET A 266 28.35 -7.70 -86.68
C MET A 266 28.91 -7.01 -85.46
N SER A 267 28.50 -5.77 -85.18
CA SER A 267 28.96 -5.05 -83.99
C SER A 267 28.69 -5.85 -82.73
N GLN A 268 27.68 -6.76 -82.74
CA GLN A 268 27.28 -7.62 -81.64
C GLN A 268 27.61 -6.93 -80.32
N GLU A 269 27.16 -5.66 -80.18
CA GLU A 269 26.99 -5.11 -78.86
C GLU A 269 26.14 -6.16 -78.21
N LYS A 270 26.76 -6.98 -77.33
CA LYS A 270 26.09 -8.02 -76.58
C LYS A 270 24.85 -7.30 -76.10
N ILE A 271 23.70 -7.62 -76.69
CA ILE A 271 22.44 -7.00 -76.30
C ILE A 271 22.42 -7.37 -74.84
N PHE A 272 22.67 -6.39 -73.98
CA PHE A 272 22.98 -6.64 -72.59
C PHE A 272 21.74 -7.34 -72.09
N GLU A 273 21.83 -8.65 -71.84
CA GLU A 273 20.71 -9.42 -71.30
C GLU A 273 20.52 -8.87 -69.90
N PRO A 274 19.56 -7.96 -69.69
CA PRO A 274 19.45 -7.35 -68.40
C PRO A 274 19.00 -8.48 -67.46
N ASN A 275 19.62 -8.55 -66.28
CA ASN A 275 19.09 -9.36 -65.20
C ASN A 275 18.39 -8.44 -64.20
N PRO A 276 17.17 -7.95 -64.51
CA PRO A 276 16.47 -7.01 -63.63
C PRO A 276 16.07 -7.65 -62.30
N PHE A 277 16.17 -8.98 -62.18
CA PHE A 277 15.78 -9.76 -61.01
C PHE A 277 16.97 -10.23 -60.17
N GLU A 278 18.17 -9.64 -60.35
CA GLU A 278 19.27 -9.95 -59.45
C GLU A 278 18.87 -9.58 -58.02
N ASN A 279 18.87 -10.58 -57.12
CA ASN A 279 18.44 -10.41 -55.75
C ASN A 279 19.23 -9.28 -55.08
N ILE A 280 18.52 -8.29 -54.53
CA ILE A 280 19.12 -7.22 -53.73
C ILE A 280 19.73 -7.86 -52.48
N LYS A 281 21.06 -7.93 -52.44
CA LYS A 281 21.80 -8.43 -51.28
C LYS A 281 21.97 -7.29 -50.27
N VAL A 282 21.26 -7.38 -49.15
CA VAL A 282 21.40 -6.48 -48.00
C VAL A 282 21.82 -7.32 -46.80
N ASN A 283 22.84 -6.87 -46.07
CA ASN A 283 23.34 -7.63 -44.92
C ASN A 283 22.61 -7.22 -43.63
N ILE A 284 21.63 -8.01 -43.20
CA ILE A 284 20.98 -7.83 -41.91
C ILE A 284 21.87 -8.40 -40.80
N ARG A 285 22.51 -7.51 -40.05
CA ARG A 285 23.42 -7.89 -38.97
C ARG A 285 22.69 -8.09 -37.63
N PRO A 286 22.98 -9.17 -36.88
CA PRO A 286 22.45 -9.36 -35.53
C PRO A 286 22.79 -8.21 -34.57
N ILE A 287 21.97 -8.07 -33.52
CA ILE A 287 22.22 -7.18 -32.38
C ILE A 287 22.65 -8.03 -31.19
N GLU A 288 23.77 -7.63 -30.58
CA GLU A 288 24.18 -8.19 -29.29
C GLU A 288 23.30 -7.61 -28.18
N ILE A 289 22.48 -8.47 -27.57
CA ILE A 289 21.64 -8.12 -26.44
C ILE A 289 22.45 -8.38 -25.16
N PRO A 290 22.76 -7.35 -24.35
CA PRO A 290 23.41 -7.57 -23.07
C PRO A 290 22.50 -8.40 -22.15
N MET A 291 23.10 -9.37 -21.45
CA MET A 291 22.39 -10.16 -20.44
C MET A 291 21.93 -9.26 -19.30
N ALA A 292 20.65 -9.35 -18.95
CA ALA A 292 20.12 -8.65 -17.79
C ALA A 292 20.70 -9.27 -16.52
N SER A 293 21.38 -8.47 -15.71
CA SER A 293 21.73 -8.81 -14.33
C SER A 293 20.46 -8.75 -13.48
N ILE A 294 19.59 -9.75 -13.61
CA ILE A 294 18.44 -9.88 -12.72
C ILE A 294 18.99 -10.46 -11.42
N GLU A 295 19.33 -9.60 -10.47
CA GLU A 295 19.37 -10.00 -9.07
C GLU A 295 17.97 -10.51 -8.75
N TYR A 296 17.84 -11.84 -8.67
CA TYR A 296 16.66 -12.43 -8.08
C TYR A 296 16.55 -11.86 -6.67
N CYS A 297 15.53 -11.04 -6.43
CA CYS A 297 15.06 -10.84 -5.07
C CYS A 297 14.69 -12.23 -4.56
N ALA A 298 15.58 -12.81 -3.75
CA ALA A 298 15.34 -14.09 -3.11
C ALA A 298 13.96 -14.02 -2.49
N LYS A 299 13.11 -15.00 -2.80
CA LYS A 299 11.84 -15.14 -2.07
C LYS A 299 12.18 -15.11 -0.59
N PRO A 300 11.44 -14.34 0.24
CA PRO A 300 11.75 -14.22 1.65
C PRO A 300 11.91 -15.64 2.24
N SER A 301 13.12 -15.95 2.70
CA SER A 301 13.46 -17.24 3.30
C SER A 301 12.87 -17.38 4.70
N ASN A 302 12.26 -16.33 5.25
CA ASN A 302 11.56 -16.37 6.52
C ASN A 302 10.21 -17.08 6.37
N SER A 303 10.27 -18.41 6.41
CA SER A 303 9.60 -19.26 7.41
C SER A 303 8.36 -18.72 8.12
N VAL A 304 7.41 -18.12 7.40
CA VAL A 304 6.02 -18.28 7.80
C VAL A 304 5.65 -19.70 7.36
N PRO A 305 5.26 -20.60 8.28
CA PRO A 305 4.82 -21.94 7.90
C PRO A 305 3.67 -21.74 6.91
N ARG A 306 3.92 -22.07 5.64
CA ARG A 306 2.83 -22.20 4.67
C ARG A 306 1.94 -23.31 5.21
N SER A 307 0.79 -22.96 5.77
CA SER A 307 -0.29 -23.92 5.90
C SER A 307 -0.51 -24.50 4.51
N SER A 308 -0.42 -25.83 4.43
CA SER A 308 -0.59 -26.61 3.21
C SER A 308 -1.93 -26.26 2.53
N GLY A 309 -1.91 -25.35 1.56
CA GLY A 309 -3.13 -24.92 0.86
C GLY A 309 -3.07 -23.54 0.19
N GLU A 310 -2.18 -22.63 0.59
CA GLU A 310 -2.11 -21.29 0.00
C GLU A 310 -1.08 -21.21 -1.12
N SER A 311 -1.50 -21.50 -2.35
CA SER A 311 -0.69 -21.31 -3.56
C SER A 311 -0.59 -19.84 -3.99
N ASP A 312 -1.51 -18.98 -3.54
CA ASP A 312 -1.57 -17.57 -3.92
C ASP A 312 -1.35 -16.64 -2.72
N PRO A 313 -0.25 -15.87 -2.66
CA PRO A 313 -0.04 -14.88 -1.60
C PRO A 313 -1.14 -13.82 -1.52
N TYR A 314 -1.88 -13.55 -2.61
CA TYR A 314 -3.04 -12.65 -2.56
C TYR A 314 -4.23 -13.26 -1.81
N ALA A 315 -4.44 -14.57 -1.88
CA ALA A 315 -5.46 -15.25 -1.10
C ALA A 315 -5.15 -15.19 0.40
N ALA A 316 -3.87 -15.35 0.76
CA ALA A 316 -3.38 -15.18 2.12
C ALA A 316 -3.58 -13.73 2.62
N MET A 317 -3.34 -12.72 1.77
CA MET A 317 -3.61 -11.32 2.10
C MET A 317 -5.09 -11.08 2.45
N LYS A 318 -6.04 -11.62 1.67
CA LYS A 318 -7.47 -11.46 1.98
C LYS A 318 -7.83 -12.05 3.35
N GLN A 319 -7.28 -13.20 3.72
CA GLN A 319 -7.50 -13.77 5.06
C GLN A 319 -6.85 -12.93 6.16
N LEU A 320 -5.66 -12.38 5.88
CA LEU A 320 -4.94 -11.49 6.81
C LEU A 320 -5.70 -10.18 7.03
N ASP A 321 -6.25 -9.58 5.98
CA ASP A 321 -7.05 -8.35 6.08
C ASP A 321 -8.28 -8.57 6.97
N VAL A 322 -8.97 -9.71 6.82
CA VAL A 322 -10.11 -10.08 7.71
C VAL A 322 -9.66 -10.26 9.16
N LYS A 323 -8.48 -10.86 9.40
CA LYS A 323 -7.93 -10.98 10.76
C LYS A 323 -7.51 -9.63 11.34
N LEU A 324 -6.93 -8.74 10.53
CA LEU A 324 -6.56 -7.39 10.95
C LEU A 324 -7.80 -6.56 11.33
N LEU A 325 -8.86 -6.64 10.53
CA LEU A 325 -10.14 -5.96 10.82
C LEU A 325 -10.74 -6.41 12.15
N ARG A 326 -10.56 -7.67 12.56
CA ARG A 326 -11.01 -8.18 13.88
C ARG A 326 -10.15 -7.70 15.06
N ILE A 327 -8.94 -7.22 14.82
CA ILE A 327 -8.05 -6.71 15.88
C ILE A 327 -8.27 -5.21 16.10
N ILE A 328 -8.69 -4.49 15.05
CA ILE A 328 -8.89 -3.03 15.07
C ILE A 328 -10.26 -2.63 15.66
N HIS A 329 -11.25 -3.53 15.68
CA HIS A 329 -12.61 -3.30 16.19
C HIS A 329 -12.87 -4.03 17.51
#